data_AF-A0A967TJQ5-F1
#
_entry.id   AF-A0A967TJQ5-F1
#
_cell.length_a   1.000
_cell.length_b   1.000
_cell.length_c   1.000
_cell.angle_alpha   90.00
_cell.angle_beta   90.00
_cell.angle_gamma   90.00
#
_symmetry.space_group_name_H-M   'P 1'
#
loop_
_entity.id
_entity.type
_entity.pdbx_description
1 polymer ?
#
loop_
_entity_poly.entity_id
_entity_poly.type
_entity_poly.pdbx_seq_one_letter_code
_entity_poly.pdbx_strand_id
1 'polypeptide(L)'
;MRPRPFPTPLAGTRARRGTLPGHDHRAGYATAWAALWLLAALAYPPVATGLSAQEGAPDGEWPVYGGDPGHTRYAPLDQIDASNVGELEIAWRWSARNFGPNPYIRSATTPLMIDGVLYATAGMRRSVVAIDAGTGETLWMWRMDEGERLDRAPRPNPGRGVAYWSDGAGDDRILVVTPGYHM
;
A
#
# COMPACT_ATOMS: atom_id res chain seq x y z
N MET A 1 5.67 -21.82 36.70
CA MET A 1 6.02 -23.14 37.27
C MET A 1 4.76 -24.00 37.24
N ARG A 2 4.65 -25.18 36.64
CA ARG A 2 5.60 -26.17 36.11
C ARG A 2 5.07 -26.74 34.76
N PRO A 3 5.94 -27.19 33.84
CA PRO A 3 5.55 -27.76 32.55
C PRO A 3 5.12 -29.23 32.69
N ARG A 4 4.22 -29.69 31.82
CA ARG A 4 3.89 -31.12 31.65
C ARG A 4 4.76 -31.75 30.56
N PRO A 5 5.39 -32.92 30.78
CA PRO A 5 6.18 -33.60 29.77
C PRO A 5 5.34 -34.57 28.92
N PHE A 6 5.69 -34.67 27.63
CA PHE A 6 5.30 -35.76 26.73
C PHE A 6 6.25 -36.95 26.91
N PRO A 7 5.75 -38.21 26.86
CA PRO A 7 6.61 -39.37 26.61
C PRO A 7 6.52 -39.88 25.16
N THR A 8 7.71 -40.04 24.60
CA THR A 8 8.20 -40.64 23.34
C THR A 8 7.80 -42.12 23.16
N PRO A 9 7.70 -42.63 21.92
CA PRO A 9 7.20 -43.98 21.61
C PRO A 9 8.17 -45.13 21.94
N LEU A 10 7.58 -46.29 22.25
CA LEU A 10 8.28 -47.55 22.51
C LEU A 10 8.79 -48.20 21.21
N ALA A 11 10.06 -48.61 21.25
CA ALA A 11 10.72 -49.37 20.23
C ALA A 11 10.47 -50.89 20.39
N GLY A 12 10.18 -51.55 19.26
CA GLY A 12 10.83 -52.80 18.88
C GLY A 12 10.18 -54.11 19.33
N THR A 13 9.69 -54.87 18.37
CA THR A 13 9.93 -56.32 18.36
C THR A 13 10.16 -56.81 16.92
N ARG A 14 11.36 -57.34 16.69
CA ARG A 14 11.78 -58.02 15.45
C ARG A 14 10.98 -59.32 15.30
N ALA A 15 10.45 -59.57 14.10
CA ALA A 15 10.15 -60.91 13.63
C ALA A 15 11.00 -61.22 12.38
N ARG A 16 11.47 -62.46 12.34
CA ARG A 16 12.60 -62.94 11.54
C ARG A 16 12.26 -63.16 10.06
N ARG A 17 13.31 -62.96 9.26
CA ARG A 17 13.43 -63.23 7.83
C ARG A 17 13.28 -64.75 7.55
N GLY A 18 12.27 -65.11 6.76
CA GLY A 18 12.19 -66.38 6.04
C GLY A 18 12.38 -66.11 4.55
N THR A 19 13.38 -66.74 3.95
CA THR A 19 13.69 -66.70 2.52
C THR A 19 12.90 -67.80 1.81
N LEU A 20 12.45 -67.58 0.56
CA LEU A 20 12.48 -68.53 -0.58
C LEU A 20 11.81 -67.90 -1.85
N PRO A 21 12.03 -68.41 -3.07
CA PRO A 21 12.85 -67.72 -4.06
C PRO A 21 12.13 -67.40 -5.39
N GLY A 22 12.80 -66.58 -6.22
CA GLY A 22 12.97 -66.89 -7.65
C GLY A 22 11.87 -66.49 -8.63
N HIS A 23 12.26 -65.52 -9.46
CA HIS A 23 11.95 -65.37 -10.89
C HIS A 23 10.59 -64.80 -11.34
N ASP A 24 10.77 -63.62 -11.94
CA ASP A 24 10.17 -63.14 -13.19
C ASP A 24 8.66 -62.88 -13.22
N HIS A 25 8.31 -61.62 -13.48
CA HIS A 25 7.81 -61.19 -14.79
C HIS A 25 7.31 -59.73 -14.71
N ARG A 26 7.73 -58.96 -15.73
CA ARG A 26 7.02 -57.80 -16.31
C ARG A 26 7.28 -56.43 -15.67
N ALA A 27 8.27 -55.77 -16.28
CA ALA A 27 8.20 -54.37 -16.67
C ALA A 27 6.79 -53.97 -17.18
N GLY A 28 6.31 -52.77 -16.85
CA GLY A 28 5.14 -52.24 -17.56
C GLY A 28 4.36 -51.04 -17.03
N TYR A 29 4.58 -50.54 -15.80
CA TYR A 29 3.62 -49.56 -15.23
C TYR A 29 4.22 -48.25 -14.67
N ALA A 30 5.52 -48.01 -14.83
CA ALA A 30 6.15 -46.79 -14.30
C ALA A 30 6.04 -45.56 -15.22
N THR A 31 5.62 -45.72 -16.48
CA THR A 31 5.60 -44.61 -17.47
C THR A 31 4.22 -44.03 -17.75
N ALA A 32 3.14 -44.70 -17.36
CA ALA A 32 1.77 -44.26 -17.67
C ALA A 32 1.26 -43.12 -16.77
N TRP A 33 1.79 -42.98 -15.54
CA TRP A 33 1.35 -41.93 -14.62
C TRP A 33 2.00 -40.57 -14.90
N ALA A 34 3.23 -40.54 -15.40
CA ALA A 34 3.93 -39.29 -15.71
C ALA A 34 3.34 -38.54 -16.92
N ALA A 35 2.83 -39.27 -17.92
CA ALA A 35 2.25 -38.68 -19.12
C ALA A 35 0.90 -37.98 -18.86
N LEU A 36 0.09 -38.48 -17.91
CA LEU A 36 -1.18 -37.85 -17.54
C LEU A 36 -1.00 -36.53 -16.77
N TRP A 37 0.05 -36.40 -15.96
CA TRP A 37 0.36 -35.13 -15.28
C TRP A 37 0.90 -34.06 -16.24
N LEU A 38 1.65 -34.47 -17.27
CA LEU A 38 2.18 -33.56 -18.30
C LEU A 38 1.09 -33.02 -19.24
N LEU A 39 0.03 -33.80 -19.52
CA LEU A 39 -1.10 -33.33 -20.32
C LEU A 39 -2.08 -32.45 -19.53
N ALA A 40 -2.24 -32.67 -18.22
CA ALA A 40 -3.06 -31.80 -17.36
C ALA A 40 -2.43 -30.41 -17.16
N ALA A 41 -1.10 -30.30 -17.21
CA ALA A 41 -0.39 -29.02 -17.12
C ALA A 41 -0.55 -28.13 -18.36
N LEU A 42 -0.97 -28.70 -19.50
CA LEU A 42 -1.14 -27.97 -20.77
C LEU A 42 -2.56 -27.41 -20.97
N ALA A 43 -3.50 -27.75 -20.10
CA ALA A 43 -4.92 -27.36 -20.22
C ALA A 43 -5.30 -26.13 -19.39
N TYR A 44 -4.38 -25.56 -18.61
CA TYR A 44 -4.58 -24.26 -17.98
C TYR A 44 -4.07 -23.17 -18.92
N PRO A 45 -4.94 -22.41 -19.62
CA PRO A 45 -4.47 -21.19 -20.28
C PRO A 45 -3.83 -20.31 -19.20
N PRO A 46 -2.66 -19.71 -19.45
CA PRO A 46 -2.16 -18.69 -18.57
C PRO A 46 -3.23 -17.61 -18.51
N VAL A 47 -3.86 -17.45 -17.35
CA VAL A 47 -4.68 -16.27 -17.09
C VAL A 47 -3.67 -15.13 -17.11
N ALA A 48 -3.59 -14.45 -18.25
CA ALA A 48 -2.90 -13.18 -18.35
C ALA A 48 -3.70 -12.20 -17.50
N THR A 49 -3.43 -12.15 -16.20
CA THR A 49 -3.81 -11.02 -15.38
C THR A 49 -3.11 -9.82 -16.01
N GLY A 50 -3.84 -8.98 -16.74
CA GLY A 50 -3.33 -7.70 -17.19
C GLY A 50 -2.73 -7.01 -15.97
N LEU A 51 -1.44 -6.70 -16.01
CA LEU A 51 -0.81 -5.86 -15.00
C LEU A 51 -1.40 -4.45 -15.16
N SER A 52 -2.51 -4.16 -14.49
CA SER A 52 -3.09 -2.81 -14.34
C SER A 52 -2.26 -1.96 -13.37
N ALA A 53 -0.95 -1.93 -13.57
CA ALA A 53 -0.05 -1.15 -12.73
C ALA A 53 0.05 0.32 -13.18
N GLN A 54 -0.45 0.66 -14.37
CA GLN A 54 -0.21 1.96 -15.02
C GLN A 54 -1.50 2.49 -15.65
N GLU A 55 -2.55 2.62 -14.86
CA GLU A 55 -3.80 3.26 -15.30
C GLU A 55 -3.69 4.81 -15.22
N GLY A 56 -2.68 5.33 -14.51
CA GLY A 56 -2.65 6.72 -14.11
C GLY A 56 -3.69 7.02 -13.03
N ALA A 57 -3.92 8.31 -12.78
CA ALA A 57 -4.92 8.79 -11.85
C ALA A 57 -6.17 9.26 -12.63
N PRO A 58 -7.17 8.37 -12.86
CA PRO A 58 -8.34 8.68 -13.68
C PRO A 58 -9.24 9.73 -13.02
N ASP A 59 -10.10 10.34 -13.83
CA ASP A 59 -11.16 11.28 -13.39
C ASP A 59 -10.68 12.49 -12.56
N GLY A 60 -9.38 12.80 -12.60
CA GLY A 60 -8.78 13.88 -11.83
C GLY A 60 -8.56 13.56 -10.36
N GLU A 61 -8.73 12.30 -9.98
CA GLU A 61 -8.39 11.81 -8.65
C GLU A 61 -6.86 11.71 -8.47
N TRP A 62 -6.42 11.61 -7.21
CA TRP A 62 -5.02 11.35 -6.85
C TRP A 62 -4.94 10.65 -5.48
N PRO A 63 -5.45 9.42 -5.35
CA PRO A 63 -5.70 8.77 -4.06
C PRO A 63 -4.42 8.25 -3.37
N VAL A 64 -3.31 8.17 -4.10
CA VAL A 64 -2.01 7.72 -3.58
C VAL A 64 -0.90 8.68 -3.98
N TYR A 65 0.19 8.70 -3.21
CA TYR A 65 1.30 9.66 -3.41
C TYR A 65 1.84 9.70 -4.85
N GLY A 66 1.86 8.55 -5.54
CA GLY A 66 2.36 8.41 -6.91
C GLY A 66 1.32 8.55 -8.02
N GLY A 67 0.07 8.91 -7.71
CA GLY A 67 -1.06 8.95 -8.65
C GLY A 67 -1.77 7.60 -8.77
N ASP A 68 -1.01 6.52 -8.98
CA ASP A 68 -1.53 5.15 -9.06
C ASP A 68 -0.65 4.16 -8.25
N PRO A 69 -1.08 2.89 -8.07
CA PRO A 69 -0.29 1.88 -7.37
C PRO A 69 1.09 1.61 -7.98
N GLY A 70 1.29 1.89 -9.28
CA GLY A 70 2.58 1.80 -9.96
C GLY A 70 3.48 3.02 -9.79
N HIS A 71 3.00 4.08 -9.14
CA HIS A 71 3.68 5.36 -8.98
C HIS A 71 4.08 6.02 -10.32
N THR A 72 3.22 5.91 -11.34
CA THR A 72 3.50 6.47 -12.67
C THR A 72 3.56 8.00 -12.69
N ARG A 73 2.84 8.66 -11.76
CA ARG A 73 2.60 10.12 -11.74
C ARG A 73 1.96 10.62 -13.03
N TYR A 74 1.13 9.80 -13.65
CA TYR A 74 0.40 10.10 -14.88
C TYR A 74 -1.08 10.37 -14.58
N ALA A 75 -1.66 11.35 -15.26
CA ALA A 75 -3.10 11.61 -15.26
C ALA A 75 -3.59 11.63 -16.72
N PRO A 76 -4.57 10.81 -17.11
CA PRO A 76 -5.12 10.78 -18.46
C PRO A 76 -6.12 11.93 -18.71
N LEU A 77 -5.85 13.12 -18.17
CA LEU A 77 -6.66 14.32 -18.40
C LEU A 77 -6.10 15.11 -19.60
N ASP A 78 -6.97 15.65 -20.43
CA ASP A 78 -6.63 16.38 -21.65
C ASP A 78 -7.20 17.81 -21.71
N GLN A 79 -7.88 18.27 -20.66
CA GLN A 79 -8.42 19.63 -20.58
C GLN A 79 -7.32 20.71 -20.68
N ILE A 80 -6.13 20.43 -20.14
CA ILE A 80 -4.97 21.31 -20.19
C ILE A 80 -3.91 20.66 -21.06
N ASP A 81 -3.48 21.36 -22.11
CA ASP A 81 -2.48 20.87 -23.05
C ASP A 81 -1.50 21.99 -23.47
N ALA A 82 -0.58 21.65 -24.39
CA ALA A 82 0.44 22.58 -24.85
C ALA A 82 -0.12 23.82 -25.59
N SER A 83 -1.36 23.77 -26.08
CA SER A 83 -2.00 24.88 -26.78
C SER A 83 -2.66 25.90 -25.84
N ASN A 84 -3.12 25.46 -24.66
CA ASN A 84 -3.88 26.32 -23.72
C ASN A 84 -3.19 26.56 -22.36
N VAL A 85 -2.08 25.89 -22.04
CA VAL A 85 -1.36 26.07 -20.76
C VAL A 85 -0.96 27.52 -20.46
N GLY A 86 -0.82 28.37 -21.49
CA GLY A 86 -0.52 29.80 -21.35
C GLY A 86 -1.69 30.64 -20.80
N GLU A 87 -2.90 30.08 -20.75
CA GLU A 87 -4.12 30.75 -20.30
C GLU A 87 -4.47 30.44 -18.83
N LEU A 88 -3.65 29.62 -18.15
CA LEU A 88 -3.92 29.22 -16.77
C LEU A 88 -3.88 30.41 -15.81
N GLU A 89 -4.92 30.49 -14.97
CA GLU A 89 -5.01 31.44 -13.87
C GLU A 89 -5.09 30.73 -12.52
N ILE A 90 -4.80 31.49 -11.46
CA ILE A 90 -4.90 30.99 -10.10
C ILE A 90 -6.38 30.97 -9.71
N ALA A 91 -6.96 29.78 -9.59
CA ALA A 91 -8.33 29.61 -9.09
C ALA A 91 -8.47 30.06 -7.62
N TRP A 92 -7.55 29.64 -6.75
CA TRP A 92 -7.51 30.03 -5.34
C TRP A 92 -6.13 29.83 -4.72
N ARG A 93 -5.93 30.35 -3.50
CA ARG A 93 -4.71 30.16 -2.71
C ARG A 93 -5.05 29.76 -1.28
N TRP A 94 -4.45 28.68 -0.82
CA TRP A 94 -4.53 28.23 0.57
C TRP A 94 -3.23 28.49 1.33
N SER A 95 -3.30 28.87 2.62
CA SER A 95 -2.14 29.30 3.40
C SER A 95 -1.87 28.41 4.61
N ALA A 96 -0.72 27.73 4.58
CA ALA A 96 -0.21 26.94 5.70
C ALA A 96 0.45 27.76 6.82
N ARG A 97 0.47 29.10 6.74
CA ARG A 97 1.30 29.96 7.61
C ARG A 97 0.95 29.83 9.10
N ASN A 98 -0.29 29.48 9.43
CA ASN A 98 -0.77 29.38 10.80
C ASN A 98 -0.58 27.98 11.44
N PHE A 99 0.14 27.07 10.78
CA PHE A 99 0.34 25.68 11.25
C PHE A 99 1.66 25.49 12.02
N GLY A 100 1.94 26.37 12.98
CA GLY A 100 3.14 26.31 13.80
C GLY A 100 3.53 27.66 14.38
N PRO A 101 4.56 27.71 15.23
CA PRO A 101 5.04 28.96 15.82
C PRO A 101 5.66 29.91 14.78
N ASN A 102 6.13 29.36 13.65
CA ASN A 102 6.67 30.13 12.54
C ASN A 102 6.18 29.54 11.20
N PRO A 103 6.01 30.36 10.15
CA PRO A 103 5.72 29.86 8.81
C PRO A 103 6.78 28.87 8.34
N TYR A 104 6.34 27.67 7.95
CA TYR A 104 7.22 26.67 7.35
C TYR A 104 7.24 26.80 5.83
N ILE A 105 8.41 27.01 5.26
CA ILE A 105 8.57 27.34 3.83
C ILE A 105 9.09 26.17 2.96
N ARG A 106 9.43 25.02 3.56
CA ARG A 106 10.03 23.87 2.85
C ARG A 106 9.10 22.66 2.81
N SER A 107 7.86 22.85 2.35
CA SER A 107 6.92 21.74 2.22
C SER A 107 7.33 20.79 1.11
N ALA A 108 7.32 19.48 1.40
CA ALA A 108 7.50 18.41 0.41
C ALA A 108 6.20 17.58 0.27
N THR A 109 5.08 18.17 0.68
CA THR A 109 3.77 17.53 0.68
C THR A 109 3.22 17.42 -0.73
N THR A 110 2.79 16.22 -1.11
CA THR A 110 1.92 15.97 -2.26
C THR A 110 0.51 15.76 -1.72
N PRO A 111 -0.45 16.68 -1.98
CA PRO A 111 -1.84 16.47 -1.58
C PRO A 111 -2.42 15.22 -2.26
N LEU A 112 -3.31 14.51 -1.56
CA LEU A 112 -4.18 13.52 -2.18
C LEU A 112 -5.47 14.22 -2.62
N MET A 113 -5.99 13.88 -3.80
CA MET A 113 -7.30 14.29 -4.27
C MET A 113 -8.21 13.07 -4.23
N ILE A 114 -9.29 13.16 -3.46
CA ILE A 114 -10.27 12.07 -3.27
C ILE A 114 -11.65 12.71 -3.17
N ASP A 115 -12.53 12.40 -4.12
CA ASP A 115 -13.96 12.79 -4.11
C ASP A 115 -14.16 14.30 -3.90
N GLY A 116 -13.39 15.12 -4.62
CA GLY A 116 -13.51 16.59 -4.52
C GLY A 116 -12.71 17.23 -3.38
N VAL A 117 -12.02 16.43 -2.54
CA VAL A 117 -11.31 16.92 -1.34
C VAL A 117 -9.81 16.70 -1.45
N LEU A 118 -9.06 17.79 -1.20
CA LEU A 118 -7.60 17.76 -1.06
C LEU A 118 -7.20 17.48 0.38
N TYR A 119 -6.48 16.39 0.60
CA TYR A 119 -5.90 16.03 1.89
C TYR A 119 -4.39 16.26 1.88
N ALA A 120 -3.90 17.09 2.80
CA ALA A 120 -2.50 17.48 2.85
C ALA A 120 -1.98 17.58 4.29
N THR A 121 -0.66 17.50 4.44
CA THR A 121 0.01 17.92 5.68
C THR A 121 0.40 19.39 5.61
N ALA A 122 0.32 20.07 6.75
CA ALA A 122 0.60 21.49 6.89
C ALA A 122 1.51 21.78 8.09
N GLY A 123 2.45 22.70 7.86
CA GLY A 123 3.32 23.25 8.90
C GLY A 123 4.31 22.24 9.52
N MET A 124 5.08 22.71 10.51
CA MET A 124 6.13 21.89 11.13
C MET A 124 5.57 20.66 11.85
N ARG A 125 4.39 20.78 12.47
CA ARG A 125 3.83 19.72 13.32
C ARG A 125 3.08 18.64 12.55
N ARG A 126 3.21 18.57 11.23
CA ARG A 126 2.51 17.60 10.37
C ARG A 126 1.01 17.54 10.68
N SER A 127 0.41 18.72 10.84
CA SER A 127 -1.04 18.84 10.97
C SER A 127 -1.68 18.39 9.66
N VAL A 128 -2.84 17.75 9.72
CA VAL A 128 -3.58 17.30 8.53
C VAL A 128 -4.68 18.31 8.25
N VAL A 129 -4.88 18.64 6.99
CA VAL A 129 -5.94 19.52 6.52
C VAL A 129 -6.71 18.83 5.40
N ALA A 130 -8.03 18.98 5.44
CA ALA A 130 -8.91 18.68 4.31
C ALA A 130 -9.43 20.00 3.74
N ILE A 131 -9.31 20.14 2.43
CA ILE A 131 -9.61 21.36 1.71
C ILE A 131 -10.53 20.99 0.55
N ASP A 132 -11.64 21.71 0.39
CA ASP A 132 -12.47 21.59 -0.80
C ASP A 132 -11.68 22.02 -2.04
N ALA A 133 -11.54 21.12 -3.03
CA ALA A 133 -10.66 21.34 -4.17
C ALA A 133 -11.15 22.45 -5.12
N GLY A 134 -12.46 22.69 -5.17
CA GLY A 134 -13.06 23.68 -6.05
C GLY A 134 -12.94 25.11 -5.50
N THR A 135 -13.08 25.26 -4.19
CA THR A 135 -13.20 26.56 -3.52
C THR A 135 -11.97 26.95 -2.71
N GLY A 136 -11.17 25.98 -2.27
CA GLY A 136 -10.08 26.19 -1.32
C GLY A 136 -10.54 26.33 0.14
N GLU A 137 -11.81 26.06 0.44
CA GLU A 137 -12.35 26.08 1.81
C GLU A 137 -11.70 24.98 2.67
N THR A 138 -11.29 25.31 3.90
CA THR A 138 -10.82 24.28 4.84
C THR A 138 -12.00 23.61 5.51
N LEU A 139 -12.24 22.35 5.16
CA LEU A 139 -13.36 21.54 5.68
C LEU A 139 -13.10 21.11 7.12
N TRP A 140 -11.90 20.60 7.39
CA TRP A 140 -11.47 20.24 8.73
C TRP A 140 -9.95 20.27 8.84
N MET A 141 -9.48 20.32 10.09
CA MET A 141 -8.07 20.19 10.42
C MET A 141 -7.88 19.26 11.61
N TRP A 142 -6.80 18.50 11.58
CA TRP A 142 -6.36 17.68 12.68
C TRP A 142 -4.92 18.02 13.05
N ARG A 143 -4.65 18.04 14.34
CA ARG A 143 -3.31 18.26 14.89
C ARG A 143 -3.15 17.44 16.15
N MET A 144 -1.98 16.80 16.28
CA MET A 144 -1.53 16.22 17.54
C MET A 144 -0.60 17.20 18.26
N ASP A 145 -0.81 17.37 19.57
CA ASP A 145 0.23 17.93 20.43
C ASP A 145 1.09 16.80 20.98
N GLU A 146 2.28 16.67 20.42
CA GLU A 146 3.21 15.57 20.73
C GLU A 146 4.14 15.90 21.91
N GLY A 147 4.15 17.15 22.39
CA GLY A 147 5.05 17.63 23.43
C GLY A 147 6.51 17.24 23.18
N GLU A 148 7.14 16.67 24.21
CA GLU A 148 8.54 16.24 24.19
C GLU A 148 8.88 15.26 23.05
N ARG A 149 7.90 14.47 22.58
CA ARG A 149 8.12 13.52 21.49
C ARG A 149 8.43 14.22 20.17
N LEU A 150 7.83 15.39 19.94
CA LEU A 150 8.13 16.25 18.79
C LEU A 150 9.45 17.00 19.00
N ASP A 151 9.72 17.48 20.21
CA ASP A 151 10.96 18.21 20.53
C ASP A 151 12.20 17.33 20.31
N ARG A 152 12.07 16.02 20.55
CA ARG A 152 13.11 15.02 20.32
C ARG A 152 13.08 14.41 18.91
N ALA A 153 12.12 14.78 18.07
CA ALA A 153 12.01 14.21 16.73
C ALA A 153 13.17 14.69 15.84
N PRO A 154 13.91 13.79 15.15
CA PRO A 154 14.99 14.19 14.26
C PRO A 154 14.47 14.94 13.02
N ARG A 155 13.18 14.81 12.70
CA ARG A 155 12.54 15.43 11.53
C ARG A 155 11.13 15.93 11.87
N PRO A 156 11.00 17.07 12.57
CA PRO A 156 9.72 17.69 12.92
C PRO A 156 9.16 18.51 11.73
N ASN A 157 9.16 17.92 10.54
CA ASN A 157 8.72 18.59 9.30
C ASN A 157 7.38 17.99 8.82
N PRO A 158 6.69 18.65 7.86
CA PRO A 158 5.38 18.21 7.38
C PRO A 158 5.36 16.82 6.73
N GLY A 159 6.51 16.15 6.57
CA GLY A 159 6.59 14.91 5.83
C GLY A 159 6.30 15.11 4.35
N ARG A 160 5.74 14.08 3.71
CA ARG A 160 5.43 14.06 2.27
C ARG A 160 3.92 14.02 1.96
N GLY A 161 3.08 14.11 3.00
CA GLY A 161 1.63 14.03 2.88
C GLY A 161 1.04 12.97 3.79
N VAL A 162 -0.16 12.54 3.41
CA VAL A 162 -0.96 11.51 4.10
C VAL A 162 -1.10 10.27 3.22
N ALA A 163 -1.65 9.20 3.77
CA ALA A 163 -2.13 8.05 3.01
C ALA A 163 -3.64 7.92 3.18
N TYR A 164 -4.29 7.28 2.22
CA TYR A 164 -5.71 6.96 2.25
C TYR A 164 -5.93 5.46 2.34
N TRP A 165 -6.98 5.08 3.05
CA TRP A 165 -7.47 3.71 3.09
C TRP A 165 -8.99 3.71 3.14
N SER A 166 -9.60 2.76 2.43
CA SER A 166 -11.04 2.51 2.43
C SER A 166 -11.30 1.01 2.53
N ASP A 167 -12.36 0.61 3.23
CA ASP A 167 -12.88 -0.76 3.17
C ASP A 167 -13.86 -0.99 2.01
N GLY A 168 -14.21 0.05 1.25
CA GLY A 168 -15.20 0.01 0.17
C GLY A 168 -16.64 -0.14 0.66
N ALA A 169 -16.88 -0.14 1.98
CA ALA A 169 -18.19 -0.21 2.62
C ALA A 169 -18.54 1.07 3.41
N GLY A 170 -17.74 2.13 3.24
CA GLY A 170 -17.96 3.46 3.81
C GLY A 170 -17.10 3.79 5.02
N ASP A 171 -16.09 2.98 5.36
CA ASP A 171 -15.05 3.34 6.33
C ASP A 171 -13.82 3.88 5.58
N ASP A 172 -13.77 5.19 5.45
CA ASP A 172 -12.71 5.93 4.77
C ASP A 172 -11.80 6.64 5.78
N ARG A 173 -10.49 6.49 5.61
CA ARG A 173 -9.49 6.93 6.59
C ARG A 173 -8.35 7.68 5.94
N ILE A 174 -8.05 8.83 6.52
CA ILE A 174 -6.81 9.56 6.28
C ILE A 174 -5.79 9.16 7.35
N LEU A 175 -4.69 8.58 6.90
CA LEU A 175 -3.62 8.07 7.74
C LEU A 175 -2.42 9.02 7.69
N VAL A 176 -1.91 9.39 8.87
CA VAL A 176 -0.71 10.22 9.01
C VAL A 176 0.24 9.57 10.01
N VAL A 177 1.51 9.46 9.62
CA VAL A 177 2.58 9.06 10.54
C VAL A 177 3.03 10.30 11.29
N THR A 178 3.04 10.29 12.62
CA THR A 178 3.47 11.46 13.42
C THR A 178 5.00 11.56 13.51
N PRO A 179 5.60 12.78 13.56
CA PRO A 179 7.04 12.98 13.63
C PRO A 179 7.76 12.27 14.78
N GLY A 180 7.17 12.27 15.97
CA GLY A 180 7.80 11.74 17.17
C GLY A 180 7.93 10.21 17.17
N TYR A 181 8.73 9.67 18.08
CA TYR A 181 8.86 8.24 18.29
C TYR A 181 9.05 7.95 19.77
N HIS A 182 8.64 6.77 20.21
CA HIS A 182 8.98 6.26 21.53
C HIS A 182 10.28 5.46 21.39
N MET A 183 11.31 5.87 22.14
CA MET A 183 12.50 5.04 22.39
C MET A 183 12.31 4.25 23.67
#